data_AF-A0A2N6VQ70-F1
#
_entry.id   AF-A0A2N6VQ70-F1
#
_cell.length_a   1.000
_cell.length_b   1.000
_cell.length_c   1.000
_cell.angle_alpha   90.00
_cell.angle_beta   90.00
_cell.angle_gamma   90.00
#
_symmetry.space_group_name_H-M   'P 1'
#
loop_
_entity.id
_entity.type
_entity.pdbx_description
1 polymer ?
#
loop_
_entity_poly.entity_id
_entity_poly.type
_entity_poly.pdbx_seq_one_letter_code
_entity_poly.pdbx_strand_id
1 'polypeptide(L)'
;MSHPEHQLTEVATLYIYALVHDVESASDADVDADLHQQITDLLTKQKAHELDATPILQLATAAKIVVGRPGAKTLSAAAYDKARSQIVACMPRSGNAGVRLWPPTSQTVRAHLGGGAWNDALDAVGIPTARTGRARGSSRFSHDDFRKAMTDFSKASDNRSYKAYEDWVKTERAQGRERPAGATVRNTFGTWSEAMRLAAD
;
A
#
# COMPACT_ATOMS: atom_id res chain seq x y z
N MET A 1 -0.27 -15.74 17.33
CA MET A 1 -1.38 -15.00 17.96
C MET A 1 -1.62 -13.77 17.11
N SER A 2 -2.58 -13.82 16.19
CA SER A 2 -2.94 -12.63 15.40
C SER A 2 -3.55 -11.60 16.35
N HIS A 3 -3.03 -10.38 16.34
CA HIS A 3 -3.62 -9.30 17.15
C HIS A 3 -5.06 -9.06 16.67
N PRO A 4 -6.03 -8.77 17.57
CA PRO A 4 -7.42 -8.51 17.20
C PRO A 4 -7.55 -7.40 16.14
N GLU A 5 -6.63 -6.43 16.14
CA GLU A 5 -6.56 -5.38 15.10
C GLU A 5 -6.29 -5.93 13.69
N HIS A 6 -5.53 -7.02 13.55
CA HIS A 6 -5.26 -7.66 12.26
C HIS A 6 -6.51 -8.33 11.72
N GLN A 7 -7.29 -9.02 12.56
CA GLN A 7 -8.55 -9.66 12.15
C GLN A 7 -9.58 -8.62 11.69
N LEU A 8 -9.76 -7.53 12.43
CA LEU A 8 -10.65 -6.44 12.03
C LEU A 8 -10.20 -5.74 10.73
N THR A 9 -8.89 -5.72 10.46
CA THR A 9 -8.33 -5.17 9.21
C THR A 9 -8.52 -6.13 8.04
N GLU A 10 -8.39 -7.44 8.27
CA GLU A 10 -8.69 -8.48 7.27
C GLU A 10 -10.16 -8.42 6.86
N VAL A 11 -11.08 -8.41 7.84
CA VAL A 11 -12.53 -8.29 7.58
C VAL A 11 -12.84 -7.03 6.79
N ALA A 12 -12.30 -5.89 7.18
CA ALA A 12 -12.48 -4.64 6.43
C ALA A 12 -12.02 -4.74 4.98
N THR A 13 -10.90 -5.44 4.76
CA THR A 13 -10.31 -5.62 3.42
C THR A 13 -11.21 -6.50 2.55
N LEU A 14 -11.69 -7.62 3.10
CA LEU A 14 -12.62 -8.53 2.41
C LEU A 14 -14.00 -7.92 2.19
N TYR A 15 -14.52 -7.17 3.17
CA TYR A 15 -15.80 -6.46 3.05
C TYR A 15 -15.74 -5.42 1.93
N ILE A 16 -14.70 -4.57 1.88
CA ILE A 16 -14.54 -3.60 0.80
C ILE A 16 -14.29 -4.29 -0.54
N TYR A 17 -13.56 -5.40 -0.57
CA TYR A 17 -13.43 -6.23 -1.78
C TYR A 17 -14.82 -6.66 -2.30
N ALA A 18 -15.68 -7.15 -1.40
CA ALA A 18 -17.03 -7.58 -1.75
C ALA A 18 -17.83 -6.44 -2.39
N LEU A 19 -17.79 -5.24 -1.81
CA LEU A 19 -18.49 -4.07 -2.33
C LEU A 19 -17.95 -3.61 -3.69
N VAL A 20 -16.62 -3.61 -3.89
CA VAL A 20 -16.00 -3.13 -5.13
C VAL A 20 -16.26 -4.08 -6.31
N HIS A 21 -16.46 -5.36 -6.02
CA HIS A 21 -16.64 -6.40 -7.03
C HIS A 21 -18.07 -6.98 -7.07
N ASP A 22 -19.02 -6.35 -6.37
CA ASP A 22 -20.42 -6.75 -6.30
C ASP A 22 -20.57 -8.24 -5.94
N VAL A 23 -19.81 -8.70 -4.95
CA VAL A 23 -19.87 -10.08 -4.46
C VAL A 23 -21.19 -10.32 -3.74
N GLU A 24 -21.87 -11.39 -4.11
CA GLU A 24 -23.12 -11.82 -3.47
C GLU A 24 -22.87 -12.28 -2.03
N SER A 25 -23.69 -11.81 -1.08
CA SER A 25 -23.54 -12.17 0.34
C SER A 25 -23.81 -13.65 0.57
N ALA A 26 -23.00 -14.30 1.39
CA ALA A 26 -23.30 -15.65 1.87
C ALA A 26 -24.28 -15.58 3.05
N SER A 27 -25.59 -15.48 2.76
CA SER A 27 -26.66 -15.35 3.78
C SER A 27 -26.67 -16.48 4.80
N ASP A 28 -26.22 -17.67 4.38
CA ASP A 28 -26.26 -18.90 5.18
C ASP A 28 -24.92 -19.19 5.87
N ALA A 29 -23.94 -18.28 5.77
CA ALA A 29 -22.66 -18.45 6.41
C ALA A 29 -22.80 -18.33 7.94
N ASP A 30 -22.25 -19.31 8.65
CA ASP A 30 -22.08 -19.21 10.10
C ASP A 30 -21.14 -18.04 10.41
N VAL A 31 -21.63 -17.08 11.18
CA VAL A 31 -20.89 -15.87 11.52
C VAL A 31 -20.21 -16.10 12.86
N ASP A 32 -18.88 -15.95 12.88
CA ASP A 32 -18.11 -16.03 14.11
C ASP A 32 -18.65 -15.04 15.15
N ALA A 33 -19.16 -15.56 16.26
CA ALA A 33 -19.85 -14.78 17.29
C ALA A 33 -18.92 -13.79 18.02
N ASP A 34 -17.65 -14.14 18.20
CA ASP A 34 -16.68 -13.25 18.83
C ASP A 34 -16.36 -12.07 17.90
N LEU A 35 -16.13 -12.37 16.62
CA LEU A 35 -15.87 -11.35 15.61
C LEU A 35 -17.08 -10.45 15.35
N HIS A 36 -18.29 -11.02 15.41
CA HIS A 36 -19.55 -10.26 15.34
C HIS A 36 -19.65 -9.26 16.49
N GLN A 37 -19.38 -9.70 17.72
CA GLN A 37 -19.39 -8.81 18.89
C GLN A 37 -18.34 -7.71 18.76
N GLN A 38 -17.11 -8.05 18.35
CA GLN A 38 -16.04 -7.06 18.16
C GLN A 38 -16.41 -5.97 17.15
N ILE A 39 -17.03 -6.33 16.02
CA ILE A 39 -17.48 -5.37 15.01
C ILE A 39 -18.66 -4.55 15.54
N THR A 40 -19.63 -5.18 16.21
CA THR A 40 -20.78 -4.50 16.80
C THR A 40 -20.34 -3.43 17.81
N ASP A 41 -19.42 -3.77 18.71
CA ASP A 41 -18.86 -2.84 19.69
C ASP A 41 -18.13 -1.67 19.03
N LEU A 42 -17.36 -1.98 17.98
CA LEU A 42 -16.62 -0.99 17.20
C LEU A 42 -17.55 -0.02 16.47
N LEU A 43 -18.61 -0.52 15.82
CA LEU A 43 -19.59 0.30 15.11
C LEU A 43 -20.39 1.17 16.08
N THR A 44 -20.77 0.62 17.23
CA THR A 44 -21.46 1.35 18.31
C THR A 44 -20.60 2.48 18.84
N LYS A 45 -19.31 2.21 19.12
CA LYS A 45 -18.35 3.23 19.58
C LYS A 45 -18.16 4.35 18.56
N GLN A 46 -18.24 4.03 17.27
CA GLN A 46 -18.12 4.99 16.17
C GLN A 46 -19.45 5.67 15.79
N LYS A 47 -20.56 5.29 16.45
CA LYS A 47 -21.92 5.74 16.13
C LYS A 47 -22.32 5.45 14.67
N ALA A 48 -21.78 4.39 14.11
CA ALA A 48 -22.06 3.94 12.74
C ALA A 48 -23.32 3.05 12.71
N HIS A 49 -24.44 3.58 13.19
CA HIS A 49 -25.68 2.82 13.38
C HIS A 49 -26.33 2.33 12.07
N GLU A 50 -25.91 2.86 10.93
CA GLU A 50 -26.36 2.42 9.60
C GLU A 50 -25.65 1.14 9.12
N LEU A 51 -24.62 0.70 9.84
CA LEU A 51 -23.89 -0.53 9.54
C LEU A 51 -24.23 -1.62 10.56
N ASP A 52 -24.28 -2.86 10.09
CA ASP A 52 -24.53 -4.04 10.91
C ASP A 52 -23.39 -5.06 10.70
N ALA A 53 -22.92 -5.67 11.79
CA ALA A 53 -21.85 -6.66 11.78
C ALA A 53 -22.22 -7.91 10.96
N THR A 54 -23.49 -8.32 10.94
CA THR A 54 -23.96 -9.52 10.23
C THR A 54 -23.73 -9.42 8.71
N PRO A 55 -24.28 -8.44 7.97
CA PRO A 55 -24.06 -8.33 6.53
C PRO A 55 -22.58 -8.06 6.19
N ILE A 56 -21.84 -7.33 7.04
CA ILE A 56 -20.40 -7.14 6.87
C ILE A 56 -19.66 -8.48 6.85
N LEU A 57 -19.93 -9.34 7.84
CA LEU A 57 -19.26 -10.63 7.97
C LEU A 57 -19.70 -11.62 6.89
N GLN A 58 -20.98 -11.62 6.51
CA GLN A 58 -21.46 -12.44 5.39
C GLN A 58 -20.79 -12.06 4.07
N LEU A 59 -20.65 -10.77 3.79
CA LEU A 59 -19.94 -10.27 2.61
C LEU A 59 -18.44 -10.57 2.66
N ALA A 60 -17.80 -10.38 3.81
CA ALA A 60 -16.38 -10.69 3.99
C ALA A 60 -16.10 -12.20 3.80
N THR A 61 -16.95 -13.06 4.33
CA THR A 61 -16.88 -14.51 4.14
C THR A 61 -17.08 -14.90 2.68
N ALA A 62 -18.08 -14.33 2.01
CA ALA A 62 -18.30 -14.56 0.58
C ALA A 62 -17.10 -14.11 -0.26
N ALA A 63 -16.54 -12.93 0.03
CA ALA A 63 -15.32 -12.45 -0.60
C ALA A 63 -14.15 -13.41 -0.39
N LYS A 64 -13.96 -13.93 0.83
CA LYS A 64 -12.90 -14.92 1.14
C LYS A 64 -13.02 -16.18 0.28
N ILE A 65 -14.24 -16.65 0.04
CA ILE A 65 -14.50 -17.79 -0.85
C ILE A 65 -14.20 -17.41 -2.31
N VAL A 66 -14.62 -16.23 -2.77
CA VAL A 66 -14.39 -15.76 -4.14
C VAL A 66 -12.90 -15.60 -4.43
N VAL A 67 -12.12 -14.99 -3.53
CA VAL A 67 -10.70 -14.73 -3.75
C VAL A 67 -9.86 -16.02 -3.76
N GLY A 68 -10.33 -17.07 -3.08
CA GLY A 68 -9.73 -18.40 -3.12
C GLY A 68 -9.96 -19.16 -4.44
N ARG A 69 -10.79 -18.65 -5.36
CA ARG A 69 -11.07 -19.30 -6.65
C ARG A 69 -10.18 -18.75 -7.77
N PRO A 70 -9.80 -19.59 -8.76
CA PRO A 70 -9.14 -19.12 -9.96
C PRO A 70 -9.96 -18.05 -10.68
N GLY A 71 -9.31 -16.96 -11.12
CA GLY A 71 -9.97 -15.86 -11.82
C GLY A 71 -10.54 -14.76 -10.93
N ALA A 72 -10.30 -14.81 -9.62
CA ALA A 72 -10.59 -13.69 -8.73
C ALA A 72 -9.92 -12.39 -9.21
N LYS A 73 -10.62 -11.26 -9.05
CA LYS A 73 -10.12 -9.95 -9.44
C LYS A 73 -9.20 -9.40 -8.35
N THR A 74 -8.31 -8.50 -8.73
CA THR A 74 -7.46 -7.76 -7.77
C THR A 74 -8.18 -6.52 -7.26
N LEU A 75 -7.75 -6.01 -6.11
CA LEU A 75 -8.26 -4.77 -5.51
C LEU A 75 -7.16 -3.71 -5.43
N SER A 76 -7.31 -2.60 -6.14
CA SER A 76 -6.34 -1.49 -6.03
C SER A 76 -6.57 -0.68 -4.75
N ALA A 77 -5.50 -0.12 -4.18
CA ALA A 77 -5.60 0.76 -3.01
C ALA A 77 -6.50 1.98 -3.27
N ALA A 78 -6.50 2.52 -4.49
CA ALA A 78 -7.36 3.64 -4.86
C ALA A 78 -8.84 3.24 -4.90
N ALA A 79 -9.16 2.05 -5.42
CA ALA A 79 -10.53 1.53 -5.39
C ALA A 79 -10.99 1.26 -3.95
N TYR A 80 -10.10 0.72 -3.11
CA TYR A 80 -10.35 0.52 -1.68
C TYR A 80 -10.69 1.84 -0.98
N ASP A 81 -9.83 2.86 -1.10
CA ASP A 81 -10.04 4.14 -0.41
C ASP A 81 -11.27 4.89 -0.95
N LYS A 82 -11.59 4.73 -2.24
CA LYS A 82 -12.82 5.27 -2.83
C LYS A 82 -14.06 4.63 -2.20
N ALA A 83 -14.15 3.30 -2.17
CA ALA A 83 -15.28 2.59 -1.55
C ALA A 83 -15.39 2.91 -0.05
N ARG A 84 -14.26 2.89 0.66
CA ARG A 84 -14.17 3.32 2.07
C ARG A 84 -14.74 4.71 2.28
N SER A 85 -14.40 5.68 1.41
CA SER A 85 -14.86 7.06 1.56
C SER A 85 -16.38 7.18 1.48
N GLN A 86 -17.04 6.32 0.70
CA GLN A 86 -18.51 6.28 0.58
C GLN A 86 -19.13 5.76 1.87
N ILE A 87 -18.58 4.69 2.46
CA ILE A 87 -19.02 4.15 3.75
C ILE A 87 -18.88 5.20 4.86
N VAL A 88 -17.70 5.83 4.93
CA VAL A 88 -17.40 6.83 5.97
C VAL A 88 -18.20 8.12 5.78
N ALA A 89 -18.62 8.46 4.56
CA ALA A 89 -19.43 9.66 4.30
C ALA A 89 -20.81 9.60 4.97
N CYS A 90 -21.35 8.39 5.19
CA CYS A 90 -22.62 8.15 5.87
C CYS A 90 -22.49 8.15 7.41
N MET A 91 -21.26 8.19 7.95
CA MET A 91 -21.04 8.19 9.40
C MET A 91 -21.09 9.61 9.98
N PRO A 92 -21.55 9.77 11.25
CA PRO A 92 -21.56 11.07 11.92
C PRO A 92 -20.14 11.68 11.99
N ARG A 93 -19.94 12.82 11.33
CA ARG A 93 -18.66 13.57 11.35
C ARG A 93 -18.39 14.29 12.67
N SER A 94 -19.41 14.50 13.49
CA SER A 94 -19.38 15.28 14.72
C SER A 94 -18.92 14.43 15.92
N GLY A 95 -17.64 14.53 16.28
CA GLY A 95 -17.10 14.06 17.57
C GLY A 95 -15.82 13.24 17.51
N ASN A 96 -15.35 12.84 16.33
CA ASN A 96 -14.26 11.86 16.17
C ASN A 96 -12.87 12.48 15.95
N ALA A 97 -12.56 13.60 16.61
CA ALA A 97 -11.18 14.08 16.65
C ALA A 97 -10.32 13.04 17.39
N GLY A 98 -9.57 12.22 16.64
CA GLY A 98 -8.67 11.19 17.17
C GLY A 98 -9.19 9.74 17.12
N VAL A 99 -10.45 9.49 16.72
CA VAL A 99 -10.96 8.11 16.56
C VAL A 99 -10.65 7.60 15.16
N ARG A 100 -9.90 6.50 15.06
CA ARG A 100 -9.64 5.80 13.79
C ARG A 100 -10.95 5.15 13.32
N LEU A 101 -11.60 5.76 12.33
CA LEU A 101 -12.82 5.24 11.72
C LEU A 101 -12.56 3.90 11.03
N TRP A 102 -13.46 2.96 11.24
CA TRP A 102 -13.52 1.70 10.52
C TRP A 102 -14.55 1.84 9.39
N PRO A 103 -14.30 1.33 8.17
CA PRO A 103 -13.08 0.61 7.76
C PRO A 103 -11.81 1.49 7.78
N PRO A 104 -10.63 0.92 8.13
CA PRO A 104 -9.35 1.64 8.15
C PRO A 104 -8.95 2.11 6.74
N THR A 105 -7.96 3.00 6.62
CA THR A 105 -7.44 3.44 5.31
C THR A 105 -6.53 2.39 4.69
N SER A 106 -6.29 2.48 3.37
CA SER A 106 -5.32 1.60 2.71
C SER A 106 -3.92 1.68 3.33
N GLN A 107 -3.53 2.83 3.91
CA GLN A 107 -2.28 2.99 4.64
C GLN A 107 -2.22 2.11 5.89
N THR A 108 -3.30 2.05 6.67
CA THR A 108 -3.39 1.19 7.86
C THR A 108 -3.42 -0.29 7.47
N VAL A 109 -4.14 -0.65 6.40
CA VAL A 109 -4.16 -2.03 5.88
C VAL A 109 -2.74 -2.48 5.51
N ARG A 110 -1.96 -1.65 4.81
CA ARG A 110 -0.55 -1.92 4.49
C ARG A 110 0.29 -2.13 5.74
N ALA A 111 0.11 -1.29 6.76
CA ALA A 111 0.90 -1.35 7.98
C ALA A 111 0.59 -2.62 8.79
N HIS A 112 -0.68 -3.01 8.91
CA HIS A 112 -1.09 -4.15 9.71
C HIS A 112 -0.86 -5.49 8.99
N LEU A 113 -1.15 -5.57 7.69
CA LEU A 113 -1.17 -6.85 6.97
C LEU A 113 0.01 -7.06 6.03
N GLY A 114 0.61 -5.98 5.50
CA GLY A 114 1.56 -6.05 4.39
C GLY A 114 2.95 -5.47 4.66
N GLY A 115 3.32 -5.21 5.93
CA GLY A 115 4.62 -4.62 6.26
C GLY A 115 4.91 -3.28 5.55
N GLY A 116 3.87 -2.52 5.23
CA GLY A 116 3.94 -1.25 4.50
C GLY A 116 3.65 -1.34 2.99
N ALA A 117 3.51 -2.54 2.41
CA ALA A 117 3.19 -2.75 1.00
C ALA A 117 1.74 -3.20 0.79
N TRP A 118 1.11 -2.71 -0.28
CA TRP A 118 -0.29 -3.06 -0.60
C TRP A 118 -0.43 -4.47 -1.14
N ASN A 119 0.46 -4.87 -2.05
CA ASN A 119 0.41 -6.20 -2.63
C ASN A 119 0.62 -7.27 -1.56
N ASP A 120 1.61 -7.09 -0.67
CA ASP A 120 1.82 -7.98 0.47
C ASP A 120 0.56 -8.08 1.36
N ALA A 121 -0.16 -6.97 1.57
CA ALA A 121 -1.40 -6.98 2.33
C ALA A 121 -2.53 -7.75 1.61
N LEU A 122 -2.64 -7.62 0.27
CA LEU A 122 -3.59 -8.41 -0.51
C LEU A 122 -3.25 -9.90 -0.48
N ASP A 123 -1.97 -10.24 -0.69
CA ASP A 123 -1.49 -11.62 -0.66
C ASP A 123 -1.73 -12.26 0.71
N ALA A 124 -1.53 -11.51 1.81
CA ALA A 124 -1.82 -11.98 3.18
C ALA A 124 -3.31 -12.30 3.41
N VAL A 125 -4.21 -11.64 2.68
CA VAL A 125 -5.67 -11.84 2.74
C VAL A 125 -6.15 -12.84 1.66
N GLY A 126 -5.26 -13.31 0.79
CA GLY A 126 -5.57 -14.22 -0.32
C GLY A 126 -6.20 -13.54 -1.54
N ILE A 127 -6.21 -12.20 -1.61
CA ILE A 127 -6.65 -11.46 -2.79
C ILE A 127 -5.53 -11.48 -3.83
N PRO A 128 -5.79 -11.87 -5.09
CA PRO A 128 -4.75 -11.91 -6.10
C PRO A 128 -4.18 -10.51 -6.35
N THR A 129 -2.86 -10.43 -6.39
CA THR A 129 -2.14 -9.18 -6.63
C THR A 129 -1.99 -8.90 -8.12
N ALA A 130 -2.13 -7.63 -8.50
CA ALA A 130 -1.73 -7.19 -9.82
C ALA A 130 -0.21 -7.38 -9.97
N ARG A 131 0.21 -8.35 -10.81
CA ARG A 131 1.61 -8.54 -11.21
C ARG A 131 2.23 -7.32 -11.91
N THR A 132 1.43 -6.28 -12.17
CA THR A 132 1.80 -5.01 -12.82
C THR A 132 2.10 -3.87 -11.85
N GLY A 133 2.10 -4.12 -10.53
CA GLY A 133 2.65 -3.17 -9.56
C GLY A 133 4.18 -3.06 -9.66
N ARG A 134 4.74 -1.88 -9.34
CA ARG A 134 6.21 -1.69 -9.24
C ARG A 134 6.79 -2.80 -8.36
N ALA A 135 7.71 -3.58 -8.92
CA ALA A 135 8.47 -4.55 -8.14
C ALA A 135 9.08 -3.82 -6.95
N ARG A 136 9.13 -4.49 -5.79
CA ARG A 136 9.80 -3.97 -4.59
C ARG A 136 11.20 -3.53 -5.01
N GLY A 137 11.50 -2.23 -4.90
CA GLY A 137 12.82 -1.71 -5.29
C GLY A 137 13.07 -1.54 -6.79
N SER A 138 12.05 -1.55 -7.68
CA SER A 138 12.22 -1.07 -9.06
C SER A 138 12.36 0.46 -9.07
N SER A 139 13.49 0.93 -8.57
CA SER A 139 14.04 2.22 -8.99
C SER A 139 14.01 2.23 -10.52
N ARG A 140 13.61 3.35 -11.12
CA ARG A 140 13.72 3.59 -12.58
C ARG A 140 15.12 3.27 -13.11
N PHE A 141 16.10 3.28 -12.22
CA PHE A 141 17.51 3.02 -12.45
C PHE A 141 17.95 1.77 -11.70
N SER A 142 18.58 0.83 -12.41
CA SER A 142 19.28 -0.31 -11.85
C SER A 142 20.56 0.12 -11.12
N HIS A 143 21.15 -0.75 -10.30
CA HIS A 143 22.43 -0.48 -9.65
C HIS A 143 23.55 -0.16 -10.65
N ASP A 144 23.47 -0.72 -11.87
CA ASP A 144 24.40 -0.41 -12.95
C ASP A 144 24.21 1.00 -13.51
N ASP A 145 22.96 1.47 -13.64
CA ASP A 145 22.66 2.85 -14.02
C ASP A 145 23.22 3.86 -13.01
N PHE A 146 23.19 3.51 -11.72
CA PHE A 146 23.81 4.31 -10.66
C PHE A 146 25.33 4.38 -10.82
N ARG A 147 26.00 3.23 -11.01
CA ARG A 147 27.45 3.19 -11.25
C ARG A 147 27.82 3.98 -12.50
N LYS A 148 27.13 3.74 -13.62
CA LYS A 148 27.34 4.43 -14.89
C LYS A 148 27.17 5.94 -14.75
N ALA A 149 26.15 6.42 -14.02
CA ALA A 149 25.96 7.85 -13.80
C ALA A 149 27.12 8.49 -13.02
N MET A 150 27.68 7.77 -12.04
CA MET A 150 28.81 8.26 -11.27
C MET A 150 30.12 8.25 -12.08
N THR A 151 30.34 7.23 -12.90
CA THR A 151 31.47 7.16 -13.83
C THR A 151 31.38 8.24 -14.92
N ASP A 152 30.21 8.43 -15.51
CA ASP A 152 29.97 9.46 -16.54
C ASP A 152 30.17 10.86 -15.97
N PHE A 153 29.63 11.13 -14.77
CA PHE A 153 29.90 12.38 -14.06
C PHE A 153 31.39 12.54 -13.77
N SER A 154 32.07 11.46 -13.39
CA SER A 154 33.49 11.47 -13.10
C SER A 154 34.35 11.79 -14.32
N LYS A 155 33.87 11.51 -15.53
CA LYS A 155 34.52 11.90 -16.78
C LYS A 155 34.16 13.33 -17.22
N ALA A 156 32.98 13.82 -16.83
CA ALA A 156 32.46 15.10 -17.31
C ALA A 156 32.89 16.32 -16.47
N SER A 157 33.29 16.14 -15.20
CA SER A 157 33.61 17.27 -14.30
C SER A 157 34.62 16.92 -13.22
N ASP A 158 35.76 17.59 -13.14
CA ASP A 158 36.75 17.41 -12.07
C ASP A 158 36.21 17.77 -10.67
N ASN A 159 35.16 18.60 -10.59
CA ASN A 159 34.48 18.91 -9.34
C ASN A 159 33.56 17.74 -8.91
N ARG A 160 33.96 17.02 -7.84
CA ARG A 160 33.25 15.84 -7.31
C ARG A 160 32.20 16.14 -6.23
N SER A 161 31.81 17.40 -6.06
CA SER A 161 30.82 17.77 -5.05
C SER A 161 29.42 17.30 -5.43
N TYR A 162 28.59 17.04 -4.40
CA TYR A 162 27.18 16.69 -4.55
C TYR A 162 26.42 17.72 -5.41
N LYS A 163 26.69 19.01 -5.19
CA LYS A 163 26.07 20.10 -5.94
C LYS A 163 26.45 20.08 -7.43
N ALA A 164 27.72 19.83 -7.73
CA ALA A 164 28.18 19.70 -9.12
C ALA A 164 27.49 18.52 -9.84
N TYR A 165 27.25 17.41 -9.14
CA TYR A 165 26.48 16.29 -9.68
C TYR A 165 25.03 16.66 -9.98
N GLU A 166 24.34 17.35 -9.06
CA GLU A 166 22.96 17.77 -9.31
C GLU A 166 22.84 18.73 -10.51
N ASP A 167 23.80 19.65 -10.65
CA ASP A 167 23.82 20.59 -11.76
C ASP A 167 24.18 19.88 -13.09
N TRP A 168 25.05 18.87 -13.06
CA TRP A 168 25.29 17.98 -14.22
C TRP A 168 24.06 17.15 -14.59
N VAL A 169 23.35 16.55 -13.63
CA VAL A 169 22.11 15.80 -13.88
C VAL A 169 21.02 16.67 -14.50
N LYS A 170 20.90 17.94 -14.09
CA LYS A 170 19.98 18.90 -14.73
C LYS A 170 20.35 19.12 -16.19
N THR A 171 21.65 19.23 -16.48
CA THR A 171 22.17 19.42 -17.85
C THR A 171 21.91 18.18 -18.71
N GLU A 172 22.17 16.98 -18.19
CA GLU A 172 21.88 15.71 -18.88
C GLU A 172 20.38 15.60 -19.21
N ARG A 173 19.51 15.92 -18.25
CA ARG A 173 18.05 15.90 -18.44
C ARG A 173 17.57 16.89 -19.48
N ALA A 174 18.15 18.10 -19.52
CA ALA A 174 17.85 19.07 -20.56
C ALA A 174 18.22 18.57 -21.97
N GLN A 175 19.18 17.64 -22.05
CA GLN A 175 19.59 16.97 -23.28
C GLN A 175 18.87 15.63 -23.52
N GLY A 176 17.79 15.36 -22.78
CA GLY A 176 16.98 14.15 -22.92
C GLY A 176 17.60 12.88 -22.32
N ARG A 177 18.75 12.99 -21.65
CA ARG A 177 19.40 11.86 -20.95
C ARG A 177 18.97 11.82 -19.51
N GLU A 178 18.33 10.73 -19.11
CA GLU A 178 17.89 10.56 -17.74
C GLU A 178 19.01 10.03 -16.86
N ARG A 179 19.16 10.64 -15.69
CA ARG A 179 20.13 10.25 -14.67
C ARG A 179 19.46 10.17 -13.29
N PRO A 180 19.92 9.26 -12.41
CA PRO A 180 19.48 9.23 -11.02
C PRO A 180 19.73 10.57 -10.32
N ALA A 181 18.85 10.94 -9.39
CA ALA A 181 19.06 12.14 -8.58
C ALA A 181 20.12 11.88 -7.51
N GLY A 182 20.89 12.91 -7.12
CA GLY A 182 21.96 12.79 -6.11
C GLY A 182 21.47 12.21 -4.78
N ALA A 183 20.28 12.62 -4.33
CA ALA A 183 19.65 12.07 -3.13
C ALA A 183 19.39 10.55 -3.25
N THR A 184 18.98 10.09 -4.43
CA THR A 184 18.75 8.65 -4.69
C THR A 184 20.07 7.90 -4.74
N VAL A 185 21.12 8.45 -5.37
CA VAL A 185 22.48 7.89 -5.36
C VAL A 185 22.96 7.68 -3.93
N ARG A 186 22.81 8.69 -3.06
CA ARG A 186 23.22 8.60 -1.66
C ARG A 186 22.45 7.51 -0.91
N ASN A 187 21.15 7.40 -1.15
CA ASN A 187 20.33 6.38 -0.51
C ASN A 187 20.71 4.95 -0.97
N THR A 188 21.22 4.80 -2.21
CA THR A 188 21.66 3.51 -2.75
C THR A 188 23.04 3.09 -2.23
N PHE A 189 24.00 4.03 -2.10
CA PHE A 189 25.38 3.74 -1.68
C PHE A 189 25.69 4.13 -0.22
N GLY A 190 24.69 4.56 0.55
CA GLY A 190 24.83 5.02 1.94
C GLY A 190 25.34 6.46 2.07
N THR A 191 26.48 6.79 1.47
CA THR A 191 27.05 8.15 1.51
C THR A 191 27.53 8.63 0.14
N TRP A 192 27.66 9.96 -0.03
CA TRP A 192 28.16 10.55 -1.27
C TRP A 192 29.62 10.17 -1.55
N SER A 193 30.46 10.20 -0.50
CA SER A 193 31.86 9.80 -0.61
C SER A 193 32.01 8.34 -1.03
N GLU A 194 31.16 7.46 -0.51
CA GLU A 194 31.17 6.04 -0.87
C GLU A 194 30.69 5.83 -2.32
N ALA A 195 29.67 6.57 -2.76
CA ALA A 195 29.23 6.55 -4.16
C ALA A 195 30.34 6.99 -5.13
N MET A 196 31.13 8.01 -4.78
CA MET A 196 32.26 8.48 -5.59
C MET A 196 33.41 7.47 -5.60
N ARG A 197 33.68 6.81 -4.47
CA ARG A 197 34.72 5.78 -4.35
C ARG A 197 34.42 4.58 -5.25
N LEU A 198 33.18 4.07 -5.18
CA LEU A 198 32.72 2.90 -5.95
C LEU A 198 32.57 3.14 -7.46
N ALA A 199 32.69 4.39 -7.91
CA ALA A 199 32.64 4.77 -9.33
C ALA A 199 34.03 4.90 -9.97
N ALA A 200 35.08 4.89 -9.14
CA ALA A 200 36.48 4.94 -9.57
C ALA A 200 37.13 3.55 -9.72
N ASP A 201 36.45 2.49 -9.27
CA ASP A 201 36.74 1.07 -9.54
C ASP A 201 36.02 0.60 -10.81
#